data_AF-A0A3M1K8L0-F1
#
_entry.id   AF-A0A3M1K8L0-F1
#
_cell.length_a   1.000
_cell.length_b   1.000
_cell.length_c   1.000
_cell.angle_alpha   90.00
_cell.angle_beta   90.00
_cell.angle_gamma   90.00
#
_symmetry.space_group_name_H-M   'P 1'
#
loop_
_entity.id
_entity.type
_entity.pdbx_description
1 polymer ?
#
loop_
_entity_poly.entity_id
_entity_poly.type
_entity_poly.pdbx_seq_one_letter_code
_entity_poly.pdbx_strand_id
1 'polypeptide(L)'
;MTEVETKLLAEKWWERVRASYPDAWAMIAAIGIVVNLVVIPVDLMNMTGSYHNVIIGLRCAAAAWFGVMFVVARRYPDWLRRWWLTTLLISFAFFCLVYTAISLMVNGIQNHYYAAIIEVEFIVATFGMLPVLPFAVATILLNVLYIVTHQAAGAIASTSELITLTTTLGICAALAIVTLARMIRVQLGGFAELLERQVLSRELEDRVAAQTLRLQRLNRYLNDQIEAHRRSLSRELHDDLGQLLSIIVQTSNALAPAAEKLDASDRERFALLQDVSARAVESVRRLAAENSAPALAEQTLSAAIRADVRRIESAGTLSVG
;
A
#
# COMPACT_ATOMS: atom_id res chain seq x y z
N MET A 1 20.20 -3.85 -3.96
CA MET A 1 19.47 -2.57 -3.85
C MET A 1 20.38 -1.49 -4.39
N THR A 2 19.98 -0.77 -5.43
CA THR A 2 20.81 0.28 -6.04
C THR A 2 20.79 1.56 -5.20
N GLU A 3 21.79 2.45 -5.37
CA GLU A 3 21.81 3.76 -4.70
C GLU A 3 20.55 4.60 -5.01
N VAL A 4 19.96 4.38 -6.18
CA VAL A 4 18.71 5.02 -6.59
C VAL A 4 17.52 4.49 -5.77
N GLU A 5 17.48 3.17 -5.53
CA GLU A 5 16.44 2.56 -4.68
C GLU A 5 16.56 3.00 -3.22
N THR A 6 17.77 3.16 -2.67
CA THR A 6 17.95 3.66 -1.30
C THR A 6 17.51 5.12 -1.16
N LYS A 7 17.84 5.99 -2.12
CA LYS A 7 17.37 7.38 -2.15
C LYS A 7 15.85 7.47 -2.26
N LEU A 8 15.24 6.69 -3.15
CA LEU A 8 13.79 6.66 -3.33
C LEU A 8 13.07 6.14 -2.07
N LEU A 9 13.63 5.13 -1.41
CA LEU A 9 13.10 4.63 -0.14
C LEU A 9 13.21 5.66 0.98
N ALA A 10 14.34 6.39 1.06
CA ALA A 10 14.51 7.48 2.02
C ALA A 10 13.53 8.63 1.75
N GLU A 11 13.28 8.99 0.50
CA GLU A 11 12.33 10.04 0.13
C GLU A 11 10.89 9.64 0.48
N LYS A 12 10.48 8.41 0.12
CA LYS A 12 9.16 7.85 0.50
C LYS A 12 9.02 7.67 2.02
N TRP A 13 10.13 7.47 2.73
CA TRP A 13 10.16 7.48 4.19
C TRP A 13 9.84 8.89 4.71
N TRP A 14 10.53 9.91 4.22
CA TRP A 14 10.29 11.30 4.57
C TRP A 14 8.90 11.80 4.22
N GLU A 15 8.32 11.34 3.12
CA GLU A 15 6.93 11.65 2.76
C GLU A 15 5.93 11.05 3.74
N ARG A 16 6.15 9.81 4.20
CA ARG A 16 5.27 9.16 5.18
C ARG A 16 5.39 9.76 6.58
N VAL A 17 6.62 10.07 7.01
CA VAL A 17 6.85 10.83 8.24
C VAL A 17 6.20 12.21 8.14
N ARG A 18 6.30 12.87 6.97
CA ARG A 18 5.57 14.13 6.72
C ARG A 18 4.05 13.96 6.76
N ALA A 19 3.53 12.86 6.24
CA ALA A 19 2.10 12.57 6.24
C ALA A 19 1.54 12.35 7.65
N SER A 20 2.32 11.79 8.58
CA SER A 20 1.90 11.55 9.96
C SER A 20 2.11 12.74 10.90
N TYR A 21 2.82 13.79 10.46
CA TYR A 21 3.09 14.96 11.30
C TYR A 21 1.83 15.61 11.88
N PRO A 22 0.73 15.88 11.13
CA PRO A 22 -0.44 16.53 11.70
C PRO A 22 -1.06 15.77 12.87
N ASP A 23 -1.21 14.45 12.76
CA ASP A 23 -1.80 13.64 13.81
C ASP A 23 -0.92 13.58 15.05
N ALA A 24 0.39 13.39 14.83
CA ALA A 24 1.31 13.35 15.93
C ALA A 24 1.45 14.75 16.58
N TRP A 25 1.32 15.85 15.82
CA TRP A 25 1.40 17.23 16.35
C TRP A 25 0.15 17.54 17.17
N ALA A 26 -1.01 17.08 16.71
CA ALA A 26 -2.24 17.15 17.50
C ALA A 26 -2.11 16.33 18.79
N MET A 27 -1.55 15.13 18.75
CA MET A 27 -1.34 14.32 19.96
C MET A 27 -0.40 15.02 20.95
N ILE A 28 0.75 15.51 20.47
CA ILE A 28 1.72 16.26 21.26
C ILE A 28 1.08 17.51 21.87
N ALA A 29 0.35 18.26 21.07
CA ALA A 29 -0.32 19.46 21.53
C ALA A 29 -1.37 19.13 22.60
N ALA A 30 -2.12 18.04 22.45
CA ALA A 30 -3.04 17.56 23.48
C ALA A 30 -2.31 17.21 24.79
N ILE A 31 -1.18 16.50 24.71
CA ILE A 31 -0.34 16.19 25.88
C ILE A 31 0.18 17.49 26.52
N GLY A 32 0.68 18.43 25.71
CA GLY A 32 1.18 19.72 26.18
C GLY A 32 0.11 20.55 26.90
N ILE A 33 -1.13 20.56 26.42
CA ILE A 33 -2.28 21.17 27.11
C ILE A 33 -2.48 20.50 28.48
N VAL A 34 -2.60 19.16 28.50
CA VAL A 34 -2.89 18.41 29.73
C VAL A 34 -1.79 18.61 30.76
N VAL A 35 -0.52 18.46 30.37
CA VAL A 35 0.62 18.64 31.27
C VAL A 35 0.61 20.04 31.89
N ASN A 36 0.47 21.08 31.06
CA ASN A 36 0.48 22.46 31.58
C ASN A 36 -0.70 22.77 32.50
N LEU A 37 -1.88 22.17 32.28
CA LEU A 37 -3.04 22.37 33.14
C LEU A 37 -2.97 21.55 34.43
N VAL A 38 -2.50 20.31 34.37
CA VAL A 38 -2.41 19.39 35.53
C VAL A 38 -1.33 19.83 36.52
N VAL A 39 -0.29 20.52 36.05
CA VAL A 39 0.79 21.01 36.92
C VAL A 39 0.40 22.30 37.66
N ILE A 40 -0.61 23.05 37.21
CA ILE A 40 -1.05 24.28 37.89
C ILE A 40 -1.33 24.06 39.39
N PRO A 41 -2.14 23.07 39.82
CA PRO A 41 -2.34 22.80 41.24
C PRO A 41 -1.05 22.51 42.03
N VAL A 42 -0.07 21.86 41.41
CA VAL A 42 1.23 21.58 42.03
C VAL A 42 2.02 22.88 42.22
N ASP A 43 2.04 23.74 41.19
CA ASP A 43 2.64 25.07 41.26
C ASP A 43 1.94 25.93 42.32
N LEU A 44 0.60 25.82 42.45
CA LEU A 44 -0.18 26.53 43.46
C LEU A 44 0.21 26.14 44.90
N MET A 45 0.49 24.86 45.14
CA MET A 45 0.81 24.34 46.47
C MET A 45 2.25 24.64 46.89
N ASN A 46 3.17 24.69 45.93
CA ASN A 46 4.61 24.76 46.21
C ASN A 46 5.21 26.16 46.09
N MET A 47 4.47 27.13 45.54
CA MET A 47 4.97 28.49 45.33
C MET A 47 4.24 29.51 46.20
N THR A 48 5.01 30.24 47.02
CA THR A 48 4.52 31.35 47.85
C THR A 48 5.03 32.69 47.32
N GLY A 49 4.25 33.75 47.51
CA GLY A 49 4.66 35.13 47.19
C GLY A 49 4.20 35.66 45.81
N SER A 50 4.80 36.76 45.38
CA SER A 50 4.37 37.57 44.22
C SER A 50 4.52 36.90 42.86
N TYR A 51 5.28 35.81 42.77
CA TYR A 51 5.57 35.11 41.50
C TYR A 51 4.51 34.08 41.10
N HIS A 52 3.60 33.77 42.01
CA HIS A 52 2.53 32.79 41.81
C HIS A 52 1.66 33.12 40.57
N ASN A 53 1.22 34.37 40.47
CA ASN A 53 0.39 34.82 39.35
C ASN A 53 1.13 34.80 38.01
N VAL A 54 2.44 35.05 38.03
CA VAL A 54 3.28 35.03 36.83
C VAL A 54 3.35 33.60 36.28
N ILE A 55 3.66 32.62 37.14
CA ILE A 55 3.84 31.22 36.75
C ILE A 55 2.53 30.58 36.26
N ILE A 56 1.41 30.85 36.93
CA ILE A 56 0.09 30.41 36.43
C ILE A 56 -0.20 31.04 35.07
N GLY A 57 0.05 32.35 34.91
CA GLY A 57 -0.14 33.04 33.63
C GLY A 57 0.66 32.40 32.51
N LEU A 58 1.86 31.92 32.80
CA LEU A 58 2.74 31.24 31.86
C LEU A 58 2.27 29.83 31.52
N ARG A 59 1.82 29.05 32.50
CA ARG A 59 1.21 27.72 32.25
C ARG A 59 -0.02 27.87 31.37
N CYS A 60 -0.85 28.88 31.64
CA CYS A 60 -2.02 29.20 30.80
C CYS A 60 -1.61 29.62 29.39
N ALA A 61 -0.58 30.46 29.23
CA ALA A 61 -0.07 30.86 27.92
C ALA A 61 0.51 29.68 27.13
N ALA A 62 1.24 28.78 27.80
CA ALA A 62 1.78 27.56 27.21
C ALA A 62 0.65 26.61 26.77
N ALA A 63 -0.33 26.37 27.63
CA ALA A 63 -1.51 25.56 27.30
C ALA A 63 -2.30 26.17 26.13
N ALA A 64 -2.45 27.49 26.09
CA ALA A 64 -3.09 28.20 24.99
C ALA A 64 -2.30 28.05 23.67
N TRP A 65 -0.97 28.15 23.71
CA TRP A 65 -0.11 27.90 22.55
C TRP A 65 -0.29 26.49 22.01
N PHE A 66 -0.25 25.47 22.88
CA PHE A 66 -0.53 24.09 22.47
C PHE A 66 -1.97 23.94 21.96
N GLY A 67 -2.96 24.65 22.52
CA GLY A 67 -4.32 24.74 21.99
C GLY A 67 -4.35 25.25 20.55
N VAL A 68 -3.64 26.34 20.26
CA VAL A 68 -3.50 26.87 18.89
C VAL A 68 -2.86 25.82 17.98
N MET A 69 -1.77 25.18 18.42
CA MET A 69 -1.10 24.16 17.62
C MET A 69 -1.95 22.92 17.37
N PHE A 70 -2.76 22.51 18.34
CA PHE A 70 -3.74 21.45 18.16
C PHE A 70 -4.76 21.80 17.07
N VAL A 71 -5.31 23.02 17.13
CA VAL A 71 -6.27 23.50 16.12
C VAL A 71 -5.61 23.61 14.75
N VAL A 72 -4.38 24.12 14.66
CA VAL A 72 -3.64 24.21 13.40
C VAL A 72 -3.40 22.83 12.81
N ALA A 73 -2.96 21.87 13.64
CA ALA A 73 -2.71 20.50 13.21
C ALA A 73 -3.98 19.80 12.69
N ARG A 74 -5.14 20.03 13.33
CA ARG A 74 -6.42 19.43 12.92
C ARG A 74 -7.08 20.13 11.75
N ARG A 75 -7.04 21.46 11.71
CA ARG A 75 -7.79 22.27 10.75
C ARG A 75 -7.00 22.58 9.48
N TYR A 76 -5.67 22.65 9.59
CA TYR A 76 -4.76 23.01 8.50
C TYR A 76 -3.59 22.02 8.35
N PRO A 77 -3.85 20.71 8.18
CA PRO A 77 -2.80 19.69 8.13
C PRO A 77 -1.81 19.90 6.97
N ASP A 78 -2.28 20.43 5.83
CA ASP A 78 -1.41 20.69 4.66
C ASP A 78 -0.47 21.88 4.89
N TRP A 79 -0.96 22.91 5.58
CA TRP A 79 -0.15 24.05 5.96
C TRP A 79 0.94 23.61 6.94
N LEU A 80 0.57 22.83 7.96
CA LEU A 80 1.52 22.31 8.93
C LEU A 80 2.55 21.39 8.25
N ARG A 81 2.14 20.54 7.32
CA ARG A 81 3.06 19.70 6.51
C ARG A 81 4.08 20.53 5.74
N ARG A 82 3.69 21.69 5.22
CA ARG A 82 4.58 22.60 4.47
C ARG A 82 5.52 23.38 5.40
N TRP A 83 5.03 23.81 6.55
CA TRP A 83 5.73 24.74 7.46
C TRP A 83 6.12 24.12 8.80
N TRP A 84 6.18 22.79 8.91
CA TRP A 84 6.40 22.10 10.19
C TRP A 84 7.71 22.54 10.88
N LEU A 85 8.79 22.71 10.12
CA LEU A 85 10.09 23.14 10.65
C LEU A 85 10.02 24.57 11.17
N THR A 86 9.37 25.47 10.43
CA THR A 86 9.17 26.86 10.85
C THR A 86 8.26 26.93 12.08
N THR A 87 7.22 26.12 12.13
CA THR A 87 6.29 26.04 13.28
C THR A 87 7.01 25.54 14.53
N LEU A 88 7.89 24.55 14.37
CA LEU A 88 8.76 24.04 15.42
C LEU A 88 9.73 25.13 15.92
N LEU A 89 10.39 25.84 15.00
CA LEU A 89 11.34 26.92 15.33
C LEU A 89 10.65 28.10 16.02
N ILE A 90 9.44 28.49 15.58
CA ILE A 90 8.66 29.54 16.23
C ILE A 90 8.24 29.10 17.63
N SER A 91 7.77 27.86 17.79
CA SER A 91 7.45 27.31 19.11
C SER A 91 8.68 27.39 20.02
N PHE A 92 9.82 26.90 19.54
CA PHE A 92 11.08 26.95 20.27
C PHE A 92 11.46 28.38 20.69
N ALA A 93 11.46 29.32 19.74
CA ALA A 93 11.81 30.71 20.01
C ALA A 93 10.86 31.38 21.00
N PHE A 94 9.55 31.14 20.87
CA PHE A 94 8.54 31.66 21.79
C PHE A 94 8.81 31.20 23.23
N PHE A 95 9.01 29.90 23.43
CA PHE A 95 9.25 29.35 24.77
C PHE A 95 10.60 29.78 25.33
N CYS A 96 11.67 29.81 24.53
CA CYS A 96 12.96 30.34 24.98
C CYS A 96 12.87 31.81 25.43
N LEU A 97 12.13 32.64 24.69
CA LEU A 97 11.95 34.06 25.02
C LEU A 97 11.14 34.23 26.31
N VAL A 98 10.02 33.50 26.42
CA VAL A 98 9.18 33.47 27.62
C VAL A 98 10.00 33.01 28.83
N TYR A 99 10.77 31.94 28.68
CA TYR A 99 11.63 31.40 29.71
C TYR A 99 12.72 32.37 30.16
N THR A 100 13.39 33.01 29.20
CA THR A 100 14.41 34.03 29.47
C THR A 100 13.81 35.21 30.23
N ALA A 101 12.62 35.67 29.85
CA ALA A 101 11.93 36.76 30.53
C ALA A 101 11.60 36.42 32.00
N ILE A 102 11.17 35.19 32.29
CA ILE A 102 10.92 34.72 33.66
C ILE A 102 12.20 34.71 34.47
N SER A 103 13.26 34.12 33.91
CA SER A 103 14.57 34.00 34.59
C SER A 103 15.13 35.37 34.96
N LEU A 104 14.90 36.38 34.12
CA LEU A 104 15.31 37.77 34.38
C LEU A 104 14.40 38.51 35.37
N MET A 105 13.09 38.25 35.39
CA MET A 105 12.14 38.92 36.27
C MET A 105 12.17 38.38 37.71
N VAL A 106 12.50 37.11 37.87
CA VAL A 106 12.56 36.44 39.17
C VAL A 106 14.02 36.42 39.61
N ASN A 107 14.47 37.47 40.30
CA ASN A 107 15.82 37.60 40.88
C ASN A 107 16.14 36.42 41.81
N GLY A 108 16.63 35.32 41.25
CA GLY A 108 16.87 34.07 41.95
C GLY A 108 15.66 33.12 41.90
N ILE A 109 15.52 32.37 40.80
CA ILE A 109 14.84 31.08 40.87
C ILE A 109 15.73 30.16 41.74
N GLN A 110 15.61 30.24 43.06
CA GLN A 110 16.17 29.23 43.97
C GLN A 110 15.47 27.87 43.83
N ASN A 111 14.39 27.79 43.05
CA ASN A 111 13.69 26.54 42.77
C ASN A 111 14.07 25.99 41.39
N HIS A 112 15.37 25.72 41.22
CA HIS A 112 16.01 25.12 40.03
C HIS A 112 15.32 23.85 39.52
N TYR A 113 14.54 23.20 40.37
CA TYR A 113 13.76 22.02 40.08
C TYR A 113 12.61 22.29 39.08
N TYR A 114 11.92 23.43 39.20
CA TYR A 114 10.75 23.73 38.37
C TYR A 114 11.13 24.16 36.95
N ALA A 115 12.24 24.89 36.82
CA ALA A 115 12.78 25.27 35.53
C ALA A 115 13.23 24.04 34.72
N ALA A 116 13.93 23.10 35.35
CA ALA A 116 14.33 21.84 34.72
C ALA A 116 13.12 20.95 34.34
N ILE A 117 12.09 20.88 35.17
CA ILE A 117 10.86 20.12 34.84
C ILE A 117 10.13 20.74 33.64
N ILE A 118 10.00 22.06 33.61
CA ILE A 118 9.35 22.77 32.49
C ILE A 118 10.13 22.54 31.18
N GLU A 119 11.46 22.58 31.21
CA GLU A 119 12.29 22.30 30.02
C GLU A 119 12.14 20.86 29.53
N VAL A 120 12.07 19.90 30.44
CA VAL A 120 11.92 18.49 30.12
C VAL A 120 10.54 18.20 29.54
N GLU A 121 9.49 18.70 30.19
CA GLU A 121 8.12 18.60 29.71
C GLU A 121 8.01 19.21 28.30
N PHE A 122 8.69 20.32 28.09
CA PHE A 122 8.75 20.99 26.80
C PHE A 122 9.55 20.19 25.75
N ILE A 123 10.67 19.59 26.11
CA ILE A 123 11.47 18.77 25.19
C ILE A 123 10.70 17.53 24.76
N VAL A 124 10.09 16.84 25.71
CA VAL A 124 9.29 15.63 25.45
C VAL A 124 8.07 15.97 24.61
N ALA A 125 7.38 17.09 24.90
CA ALA A 125 6.26 17.54 24.10
C ALA A 125 6.72 17.94 22.70
N THR A 126 7.69 18.85 22.57
CA THR A 126 7.96 19.53 21.29
C THR A 126 8.79 18.70 20.33
N PHE A 127 9.69 17.87 20.85
CA PHE A 127 10.77 17.32 20.05
C PHE A 127 10.63 15.84 19.73
N GLY A 128 9.65 15.10 20.26
CA GLY A 128 9.44 13.67 19.98
C GLY A 128 9.24 13.28 18.49
N MET A 129 9.26 14.25 17.58
CA MET A 129 9.14 14.11 16.13
C MET A 129 10.41 14.35 15.31
N LEU A 130 11.45 14.96 15.90
CA LEU A 130 12.66 15.26 15.14
C LEU A 130 13.44 13.97 14.84
N PRO A 131 14.14 13.90 13.70
CA PRO A 131 15.12 12.84 13.46
C PRO A 131 16.15 12.80 14.60
N VAL A 132 16.60 11.59 14.93
CA VAL A 132 17.39 11.23 16.13
C VAL A 132 18.53 12.19 16.43
N LEU A 133 19.28 12.58 15.39
CA LEU A 133 20.49 13.38 15.55
C LEU A 133 20.20 14.84 15.94
N PRO A 134 19.42 15.63 15.18
CA PRO A 134 19.10 17.00 15.60
C PRO A 134 18.25 17.06 16.87
N PHE A 135 17.42 16.05 17.17
CA PHE A 135 16.73 15.95 18.47
C PHE A 135 17.73 15.85 19.64
N ALA A 136 18.64 14.88 19.55
CA ALA A 136 19.63 14.63 20.58
C ALA A 136 20.56 15.84 20.72
N VAL A 137 21.01 16.42 19.60
CA VAL A 137 21.85 17.62 19.58
C VAL A 137 21.11 18.81 20.19
N ALA A 138 19.84 19.06 19.86
CA ALA A 138 19.06 20.14 20.44
C ALA A 138 18.84 19.96 21.94
N THR A 139 18.52 18.74 22.38
CA THR A 139 18.35 18.40 23.80
C THR A 139 19.65 18.59 24.57
N ILE A 140 20.78 18.12 24.04
CA ILE A 140 22.10 18.29 24.64
C ILE A 140 22.46 19.78 24.70
N LEU A 141 22.29 20.53 23.61
CA LEU A 141 22.59 21.96 23.56
C LEU A 141 21.73 22.76 24.54
N LEU A 142 20.44 22.46 24.66
CA LEU A 142 19.56 23.12 25.62
C LEU A 142 20.02 22.86 27.05
N ASN A 143 20.32 21.61 27.38
CA ASN A 143 20.83 21.25 28.71
C ASN A 143 22.18 21.91 29.02
N VAL A 144 23.09 21.99 28.05
CA VAL A 144 24.37 22.69 28.21
C VAL A 144 24.14 24.19 28.42
N LEU A 145 23.29 24.81 27.60
CA LEU A 145 22.96 26.23 27.72
C LEU A 145 22.31 26.55 29.07
N TYR A 146 21.42 25.68 29.54
CA TYR A 146 20.80 25.78 30.85
C TYR A 146 21.84 25.74 31.98
N ILE A 147 22.73 24.75 31.98
CA ILE A 147 23.76 24.61 33.02
C ILE A 147 24.69 25.83 33.02
N VAL A 148 25.13 26.29 31.84
CA VAL A 148 26.06 27.43 31.69
C VAL A 148 25.42 28.73 32.18
N THR A 149 24.17 28.99 31.80
CA THR A 149 23.44 30.20 32.23
C THR A 149 23.22 30.22 33.75
N HIS A 150 22.94 29.07 34.36
CA HIS A 150 22.76 28.96 35.81
C HIS A 150 24.06 29.06 36.60
N GLN A 151 25.17 28.51 36.09
CA GLN A 151 26.49 28.74 36.70
C GLN A 151 26.89 30.21 36.63
N ALA A 152 26.71 30.85 35.48
CA ALA A 152 27.06 32.25 35.29
C ALA A 152 26.27 33.20 36.22
N ALA A 153 25.03 32.83 36.58
CA ALA A 153 24.20 33.56 37.53
C ALA A 153 24.57 33.35 39.00
N GLY A 154 25.54 32.47 39.32
CA GLY A 154 25.94 32.16 40.70
C GLY A 154 24.86 31.40 41.50
N ALA A 155 23.86 30.84 40.82
CA ALA A 155 22.67 30.28 41.46
C ALA A 155 22.87 28.85 41.98
N ILE A 156 23.90 28.13 41.52
CA ILE A 156 24.28 26.83 42.06
C ILE A 156 25.16 27.06 43.29
N ALA A 157 24.52 27.24 44.44
CA ALA A 157 25.19 27.57 45.70
C ALA A 157 25.67 26.31 46.44
N SER A 158 25.12 25.13 46.11
CA SER A 158 25.43 23.88 46.80
C SER A 158 25.63 22.68 45.86
N THR A 159 26.45 21.72 46.29
CA THR A 159 26.67 20.45 45.58
C THR A 159 25.37 19.65 45.43
N SER A 160 24.43 19.77 46.37
CA SER A 160 23.13 19.10 46.32
C SER A 160 22.22 19.62 45.20
N GLU A 161 22.27 20.92 44.89
CA GLU A 161 21.53 21.50 43.76
C GLU A 161 22.08 21.01 42.42
N LEU A 162 23.42 20.95 42.29
CA LEU A 162 24.07 20.41 41.11
C LEU A 162 23.71 18.93 40.88
N ILE A 163 23.70 18.12 41.94
CA ILE A 163 23.32 16.70 41.87
C ILE A 163 21.86 16.55 41.46
N THR A 164 20.95 17.32 42.04
CA THR A 164 19.51 17.26 41.73
C THR A 164 19.24 17.68 40.29
N LEU A 165 19.93 18.71 39.81
CA LEU A 165 19.80 19.17 38.43
C LEU A 165 20.32 18.13 37.45
N THR A 166 21.53 17.62 37.67
CA THR A 166 22.16 16.63 36.78
C THR A 166 21.38 15.31 36.75
N THR A 167 20.83 14.86 37.89
CA THR A 167 19.98 13.66 37.93
C THR A 167 18.66 13.85 37.21
N THR A 168 18.00 15.01 37.38
CA THR A 168 16.76 15.33 36.65
C THR A 168 17.03 15.33 35.15
N LEU A 169 18.05 16.05 34.68
CA LEU A 169 18.44 16.07 33.27
C LEU A 169 18.79 14.67 32.73
N GLY A 170 19.48 13.85 33.53
CA GLY A 170 19.81 12.47 33.18
C GLY A 170 18.59 11.58 32.98
N ILE A 171 17.62 11.64 33.90
CA ILE A 171 16.35 10.89 33.80
C ILE A 171 15.60 11.27 32.52
N CYS A 172 15.59 12.56 32.20
CA CYS A 172 14.86 13.09 31.07
C CYS A 172 15.50 12.73 29.74
N ALA A 173 16.84 12.79 29.66
CA ALA A 173 17.58 12.26 28.52
C ALA A 173 17.30 10.75 28.33
N ALA A 174 17.26 9.98 29.42
CA ALA A 174 16.96 8.54 29.35
C ALA A 174 15.52 8.28 28.85
N LEU A 175 14.52 9.00 29.35
CA LEU A 175 13.12 8.86 28.88
C LEU A 175 12.98 9.25 27.41
N ALA A 176 13.66 10.30 26.97
CA ALA A 176 13.69 10.71 25.57
C ALA A 176 14.33 9.64 24.68
N ILE A 177 15.46 9.04 25.12
CA ILE A 177 16.11 7.93 24.40
C ILE A 177 15.18 6.72 24.31
N VAL A 178 14.48 6.35 25.39
CA VAL A 178 13.58 5.19 25.41
C VAL A 178 12.36 5.39 24.51
N THR A 179 11.71 6.56 24.58
CA THR A 179 10.56 6.88 23.72
C THR A 179 10.96 6.89 22.24
N LEU A 180 12.12 7.45 21.92
CA LEU A 180 12.70 7.45 20.59
C LEU A 180 13.03 6.03 20.09
N ALA A 181 13.66 5.20 20.93
CA ALA A 181 13.95 3.81 20.60
C ALA A 181 12.66 3.02 20.34
N ARG A 182 11.59 3.29 21.10
CA ARG A 182 10.26 2.70 20.90
C ARG A 182 9.68 3.11 19.55
N MET A 183 9.73 4.39 19.22
CA MET A 183 9.24 4.90 17.93
C MET A 183 10.01 4.28 16.77
N ILE A 184 11.34 4.20 16.84
CA ILE A 184 12.18 3.55 15.83
C ILE A 184 11.79 2.08 15.66
N ARG A 185 11.58 1.34 16.76
CA ARG A 185 11.16 -0.08 16.69
C ARG A 185 9.81 -0.25 16.01
N VAL A 186 8.83 0.60 16.34
CA VAL A 186 7.50 0.55 15.69
C VAL A 186 7.62 0.87 14.20
N GLN A 187 8.41 1.89 13.84
CA GLN A 187 8.63 2.24 12.44
C GLN A 187 9.36 1.13 11.67
N LEU A 188 10.44 0.57 12.24
CA LEU A 188 11.19 -0.54 11.65
C LEU A 188 10.32 -1.80 11.48
N GLY A 189 9.43 -2.09 12.43
CA GLY A 189 8.45 -3.16 12.30
C GLY A 189 7.53 -2.98 11.10
N GLY A 190 7.04 -1.75 10.89
CA GLY A 190 6.26 -1.42 9.69
C GLY A 190 7.04 -1.56 8.38
N PHE A 191 8.37 -1.34 8.38
CA PHE A 191 9.21 -1.59 7.21
C PHE A 191 9.37 -3.07 6.89
N ALA A 192 9.59 -3.89 7.91
CA ALA A 192 9.69 -5.35 7.73
C ALA A 192 8.39 -5.91 7.13
N GLU A 193 7.24 -5.50 7.65
CA GLU A 193 5.94 -5.95 7.15
C GLU A 193 5.70 -5.53 5.68
N LEU A 194 6.11 -4.31 5.30
CA LEU A 194 5.97 -3.86 3.92
C LEU A 194 6.89 -4.58 2.95
N LEU A 195 8.13 -4.86 3.36
CA LEU A 195 9.06 -5.66 2.56
C LEU A 195 8.53 -7.08 2.39
N GLU A 196 8.00 -7.67 3.46
CA GLU A 196 7.36 -8.99 3.41
C GLU A 196 6.16 -9.02 2.46
N ARG A 197 5.28 -8.00 2.54
CA ARG A 197 4.14 -7.87 1.60
C ARG A 197 4.60 -7.71 0.15
N GLN A 198 5.67 -6.94 -0.11
CA GLN A 198 6.21 -6.78 -1.46
C GLN A 198 6.82 -8.07 -2.01
N VAL A 199 7.57 -8.81 -1.18
CA VAL A 199 8.12 -10.11 -1.57
C VAL A 199 7.00 -11.09 -1.88
N LEU A 200 5.99 -11.19 -0.99
CA LEU A 200 4.84 -12.06 -1.19
C LEU A 200 4.05 -11.70 -2.47
N SER A 201 3.86 -10.41 -2.73
CA SER A 201 3.19 -9.95 -3.95
C SER A 201 3.93 -10.39 -5.21
N ARG A 202 5.27 -10.22 -5.23
CA ARG A 202 6.11 -10.66 -6.36
C ARG A 202 6.05 -12.18 -6.54
N GLU A 203 6.13 -12.95 -5.46
CA GLU A 203 6.01 -14.41 -5.55
C GLU A 203 4.64 -14.86 -6.09
N LEU A 204 3.56 -14.17 -5.72
CA LEU A 204 2.23 -14.46 -6.25
C LEU A 204 2.13 -14.11 -7.74
N GLU A 205 2.66 -12.96 -8.17
CA GLU A 205 2.72 -12.57 -9.57
C GLU A 205 3.49 -13.60 -10.41
N ASP A 206 4.65 -14.05 -9.93
CA ASP A 206 5.46 -15.08 -10.59
C ASP A 206 4.72 -16.42 -10.69
N ARG A 207 4.02 -16.83 -9.63
CA ARG A 207 3.20 -18.06 -9.64
C ARG A 207 2.05 -17.96 -10.63
N VAL A 208 1.35 -16.82 -10.69
CA VAL A 208 0.25 -16.60 -11.63
C VAL A 208 0.77 -16.60 -13.07
N ALA A 209 1.91 -15.96 -13.33
CA ALA A 209 2.54 -15.97 -14.66
C ALA A 209 2.93 -17.40 -15.08
N ALA A 210 3.53 -18.17 -14.19
CA ALA A 210 3.91 -19.56 -14.45
C ALA A 210 2.70 -20.46 -14.73
N GLN A 211 1.61 -20.32 -13.95
CA GLN A 211 0.36 -21.06 -14.17
C GLN A 211 -0.30 -20.67 -15.49
N THR A 212 -0.30 -19.39 -15.83
CA THR A 212 -0.86 -18.89 -17.10
C THR A 212 -0.13 -19.47 -18.30
N LEU A 213 1.21 -19.50 -18.26
CA LEU A 213 2.03 -20.15 -19.30
C LEU A 213 1.74 -21.66 -19.38
N ARG A 214 1.54 -22.35 -18.26
CA ARG A 214 1.19 -23.77 -18.23
C ARG A 214 -0.18 -24.03 -18.87
N LEU A 215 -1.18 -23.22 -18.55
CA LEU A 215 -2.52 -23.32 -19.14
C LEU A 215 -2.50 -23.05 -20.65
N GLN A 216 -1.75 -22.04 -21.11
CA GLN A 216 -1.59 -21.76 -22.53
C GLN A 216 -0.90 -22.90 -23.28
N ARG A 217 0.07 -23.58 -22.66
CA ARG A 217 0.71 -24.78 -23.25
C ARG A 217 -0.26 -25.96 -23.31
N LEU A 218 -1.02 -26.20 -22.24
CA LEU A 218 -2.00 -27.28 -22.20
C LEU A 218 -3.12 -27.06 -23.22
N ASN A 219 -3.62 -25.84 -23.34
CA ASN A 219 -4.67 -25.49 -24.31
C ASN A 219 -4.18 -25.71 -25.76
N ARG A 220 -2.96 -25.26 -26.08
CA ARG A 220 -2.35 -25.56 -27.39
C ARG A 220 -2.24 -27.06 -27.65
N TYR A 221 -1.73 -27.82 -26.67
CA TYR A 221 -1.63 -29.27 -26.79
C TYR A 221 -3.00 -29.94 -27.02
N LEU A 222 -4.03 -29.54 -26.28
CA LEU A 222 -5.37 -30.09 -26.45
C LEU A 222 -5.96 -29.75 -27.83
N ASN A 223 -5.77 -28.52 -28.30
CA ASN A 223 -6.21 -28.13 -29.64
C ASN A 223 -5.49 -28.94 -30.73
N ASP A 224 -4.18 -29.12 -30.60
CA ASP A 224 -3.39 -29.95 -31.52
C ASP A 224 -3.89 -31.42 -31.52
N GLN A 225 -4.23 -31.97 -30.36
CA GLN A 225 -4.78 -33.33 -30.22
C GLN A 225 -6.19 -33.44 -30.84
N ILE A 226 -7.07 -32.48 -30.57
CA ILE A 226 -8.43 -32.44 -31.15
C ILE A 226 -8.34 -32.38 -32.67
N GLU A 227 -7.47 -31.53 -33.19
CA GLU A 227 -7.28 -31.35 -34.62
C GLU A 227 -6.66 -32.59 -35.28
N ALA A 228 -5.69 -33.24 -34.63
CA ALA A 228 -5.15 -34.52 -35.08
C ALA A 228 -6.24 -35.61 -35.12
N HIS A 229 -7.07 -35.69 -34.07
CA HIS A 229 -8.15 -36.65 -33.99
C HIS A 229 -9.22 -36.39 -35.06
N ARG A 230 -9.62 -35.14 -35.30
CA ARG A 230 -10.54 -34.76 -36.38
C ARG A 230 -10.03 -35.16 -37.75
N ARG A 231 -8.75 -34.92 -38.04
CA ARG A 231 -8.12 -35.35 -39.30
C ARG A 231 -8.12 -36.86 -39.45
N SER A 232 -7.81 -37.58 -38.37
CA SER A 232 -7.85 -39.06 -38.37
C SER A 232 -9.27 -39.56 -38.64
N LEU A 233 -10.25 -39.04 -37.90
CA LEU A 233 -11.65 -39.42 -38.03
C LEU A 233 -12.19 -39.09 -39.43
N SER A 234 -11.86 -37.92 -39.99
CA SER A 234 -12.30 -37.58 -41.34
C SER A 234 -11.69 -38.49 -42.40
N ARG A 235 -10.46 -38.97 -42.23
CA ARG A 235 -9.86 -39.95 -43.13
C ARG A 235 -10.56 -41.30 -42.99
N GLU A 236 -10.75 -41.79 -41.78
CA GLU A 236 -11.43 -43.06 -41.51
C GLU A 236 -12.88 -43.06 -42.06
N LEU A 237 -13.61 -41.95 -41.87
CA LEU A 237 -14.96 -41.78 -42.44
C LEU A 237 -14.94 -41.75 -43.97
N HIS A 238 -13.93 -41.13 -44.59
CA HIS A 238 -13.85 -41.00 -46.04
C HIS A 238 -13.39 -42.30 -46.72
N ASP A 239 -12.37 -42.93 -46.16
CA ASP A 239 -11.72 -44.10 -46.73
C ASP A 239 -12.58 -45.34 -46.46
N ASP A 240 -12.79 -45.74 -45.20
CA ASP A 240 -13.45 -47.02 -44.89
C ASP A 240 -14.95 -46.98 -45.17
N LEU A 241 -15.66 -45.99 -44.62
CA LEU A 241 -17.11 -45.86 -44.80
C LEU A 241 -17.47 -45.43 -46.22
N GLY A 242 -16.72 -44.50 -46.80
CA GLY A 242 -16.91 -44.07 -48.18
C GLY A 242 -16.68 -45.19 -49.19
N GLN A 243 -15.67 -46.05 -48.98
CA GLN A 243 -15.41 -47.20 -49.84
C GLN A 243 -16.49 -48.28 -49.70
N LEU A 244 -16.90 -48.65 -48.49
CA LEU A 244 -17.96 -49.63 -48.26
C LEU A 244 -19.29 -49.20 -48.89
N LEU A 245 -19.69 -47.94 -48.70
CA LEU A 245 -20.91 -47.42 -49.30
C LEU A 245 -20.81 -47.32 -50.83
N SER A 246 -19.64 -46.98 -51.38
CA SER A 246 -19.41 -46.99 -52.83
C SER A 246 -19.57 -48.40 -53.41
N ILE A 247 -19.09 -49.44 -52.72
CA ILE A 247 -19.29 -50.84 -53.12
C ILE A 247 -20.77 -51.22 -53.09
N ILE A 248 -21.51 -50.82 -52.05
CA ILE A 248 -22.96 -51.06 -51.95
C ILE A 248 -23.70 -50.40 -53.11
N VAL A 249 -23.41 -49.13 -53.40
CA VAL A 249 -24.03 -48.41 -54.53
C VAL A 249 -23.66 -49.04 -55.87
N GLN A 250 -22.40 -49.39 -56.10
CA GLN A 250 -21.97 -50.04 -57.34
C GLN A 250 -22.63 -51.41 -57.53
N THR A 251 -22.68 -52.21 -56.48
CA THR A 251 -23.28 -53.56 -56.52
C THR A 251 -24.79 -53.45 -56.73
N SER A 252 -25.45 -52.50 -56.06
CA SER A 252 -26.87 -52.23 -56.25
C SER A 252 -27.17 -51.71 -57.66
N ASN A 253 -26.31 -50.88 -58.26
CA ASN A 253 -26.48 -50.46 -59.65
C ASN A 253 -26.25 -51.61 -60.64
N ALA A 254 -25.29 -52.50 -60.38
CA ALA A 254 -25.03 -53.66 -61.22
C ALA A 254 -26.19 -54.69 -61.19
N LEU A 255 -26.90 -54.78 -60.07
CA LEU A 255 -28.08 -55.65 -59.91
C LEU A 255 -29.37 -55.04 -60.47
N ALA A 256 -29.39 -53.75 -60.81
CA ALA A 256 -30.59 -53.07 -61.29
C ALA A 256 -31.26 -53.73 -62.52
N PRO A 257 -30.53 -54.19 -63.56
CA PRO A 257 -31.13 -54.89 -64.70
C PRO A 257 -31.77 -56.24 -64.34
N ALA A 258 -31.24 -56.92 -63.31
CA ALA A 258 -31.83 -58.17 -62.81
C ALA A 258 -33.08 -57.89 -61.96
N ALA A 259 -33.10 -56.77 -61.25
CA ALA A 259 -34.23 -56.34 -60.43
C ALA A 259 -35.49 -56.01 -61.25
N GLU A 260 -35.36 -55.66 -62.53
CA GLU A 260 -36.50 -55.45 -63.43
C GLU A 260 -37.36 -56.72 -63.63
N LYS A 261 -36.78 -57.91 -63.40
CA LYS A 261 -37.47 -59.20 -63.50
C LYS A 261 -38.12 -59.65 -62.18
N LEU A 262 -37.91 -58.91 -61.09
CA LEU A 262 -38.56 -59.17 -59.81
C LEU A 262 -40.04 -58.79 -59.86
N ASP A 263 -40.81 -59.33 -58.91
CA ASP A 263 -42.18 -58.90 -58.67
C ASP A 263 -42.24 -57.41 -58.26
N ALA A 264 -43.44 -56.83 -58.29
CA ALA A 264 -43.60 -55.40 -58.04
C ALA A 264 -43.15 -54.98 -56.62
N SER A 265 -43.37 -55.85 -55.63
CA SER A 265 -43.03 -55.60 -54.23
C SER A 265 -41.51 -55.60 -53.99
N ASP A 266 -40.81 -56.61 -54.50
CA ASP A 266 -39.37 -56.74 -54.35
C ASP A 266 -38.62 -55.70 -55.17
N ARG A 267 -39.18 -55.25 -56.31
CA ARG A 267 -38.66 -54.12 -57.07
C ARG A 267 -38.72 -52.80 -56.29
N GLU A 268 -39.82 -52.54 -55.58
CA GLU A 268 -39.97 -51.35 -54.73
C GLU A 268 -38.99 -51.37 -53.56
N ARG A 269 -38.79 -52.54 -52.91
CA ARG A 269 -37.78 -52.72 -51.86
C ARG A 269 -36.36 -52.49 -52.37
N PHE A 270 -36.06 -52.96 -53.58
CA PHE A 270 -34.75 -52.75 -54.20
C PHE A 270 -34.49 -51.27 -54.52
N ALA A 271 -35.49 -50.57 -55.05
CA ALA A 271 -35.42 -49.12 -55.30
C ALA A 271 -35.22 -48.32 -54.00
N LEU A 272 -35.90 -48.70 -52.92
CA LEU A 272 -35.70 -48.10 -51.59
C LEU A 272 -34.26 -48.32 -51.10
N LEU A 273 -33.70 -49.52 -51.28
CA LEU A 273 -32.33 -49.83 -50.87
C LEU A 273 -31.29 -49.01 -51.65
N GLN A 274 -31.52 -48.75 -52.95
CA GLN A 274 -30.71 -47.82 -53.75
C GLN A 274 -30.76 -46.39 -53.22
N ASP A 275 -31.98 -45.85 -52.98
CA ASP A 275 -32.17 -44.49 -52.48
C ASP A 275 -31.54 -44.30 -51.09
N VAL A 276 -31.76 -45.25 -50.17
CA VAL A 276 -31.15 -45.21 -48.83
C VAL A 276 -29.63 -45.26 -48.90
N SER A 277 -29.05 -46.10 -49.76
CA SER A 277 -27.61 -46.21 -49.94
C SER A 277 -27.01 -44.92 -50.53
N ALA A 278 -27.67 -44.31 -51.51
CA ALA A 278 -27.24 -43.04 -52.10
C ALA A 278 -27.29 -41.88 -51.06
N ARG A 279 -28.35 -41.81 -50.25
CA ARG A 279 -28.46 -40.83 -49.17
C ARG A 279 -27.43 -41.06 -48.05
N ALA A 280 -27.07 -42.30 -47.78
CA ALA A 280 -26.03 -42.65 -46.82
C ALA A 280 -24.65 -42.17 -47.31
N VAL A 281 -24.30 -42.36 -48.59
CA VAL A 281 -23.08 -41.81 -49.19
C VAL A 281 -23.02 -40.30 -49.05
N GLU A 282 -24.10 -39.61 -49.40
CA GLU A 282 -24.15 -38.15 -49.33
C GLU A 282 -24.03 -37.64 -47.88
N SER A 283 -24.66 -38.33 -46.93
CA SER A 283 -24.56 -37.99 -45.51
C SER A 283 -23.14 -38.19 -44.97
N VAL A 284 -22.45 -39.29 -45.33
CA VAL A 284 -21.06 -39.53 -44.93
C VAL A 284 -20.12 -38.50 -45.57
N ARG A 285 -20.29 -38.17 -46.85
CA ARG A 285 -19.51 -37.11 -47.52
C ARG A 285 -19.69 -35.76 -46.85
N ARG A 286 -20.92 -35.38 -46.52
CA ARG A 286 -21.20 -34.14 -45.80
C ARG A 286 -20.54 -34.15 -44.41
N LEU A 287 -20.67 -35.23 -43.65
CA LEU A 287 -20.05 -35.36 -42.32
C LEU A 287 -18.52 -35.33 -42.37
N ALA A 288 -17.90 -35.94 -43.38
CA ALA A 288 -16.45 -35.87 -43.60
C ALA A 288 -16.01 -34.44 -43.95
N ALA A 289 -16.78 -33.73 -44.78
CA ALA A 289 -16.50 -32.34 -45.13
C ALA A 289 -16.65 -31.39 -43.93
N GLU A 290 -17.71 -31.55 -43.12
CA GLU A 290 -17.94 -30.77 -41.90
C GLU A 290 -16.84 -30.97 -40.85
N ASN A 291 -16.34 -32.21 -40.69
CA ASN A 291 -15.24 -32.51 -39.77
C ASN A 291 -13.86 -32.07 -40.28
N SER A 292 -13.69 -31.89 -41.60
CA SER A 292 -12.44 -31.42 -42.22
C SER A 292 -12.29 -29.89 -42.27
N ALA A 293 -13.40 -29.13 -42.22
CA ALA A 293 -13.41 -27.67 -42.38
C ALA A 293 -13.31 -26.77 -41.10
N PRO A 294 -12.85 -27.18 -39.90
CA PRO A 294 -12.86 -26.29 -38.74
C PRO A 294 -11.87 -25.11 -38.82
N ALA A 295 -10.80 -25.21 -39.61
CA ALA A 295 -9.76 -24.18 -39.68
C ALA A 295 -10.28 -22.81 -40.17
N LEU A 296 -11.40 -22.78 -40.90
CA LEU A 296 -12.07 -21.55 -41.35
C LEU A 296 -13.02 -20.95 -40.30
N ALA A 297 -13.58 -21.78 -39.41
CA ALA A 297 -14.51 -21.34 -38.36
C ALA A 297 -13.80 -20.66 -37.17
N GLU A 298 -12.60 -21.15 -36.78
CA GLU A 298 -11.79 -20.47 -35.76
C GLU A 298 -11.18 -19.16 -36.26
N GLN A 299 -10.81 -19.07 -37.55
CA GLN A 299 -10.34 -17.82 -38.14
C GLN A 299 -11.43 -16.75 -38.16
N THR A 300 -12.68 -17.12 -38.45
CA THR A 300 -13.82 -16.19 -38.46
C THR A 300 -14.23 -15.75 -37.06
N LEU A 301 -14.20 -16.65 -36.06
CA LEU A 301 -14.52 -16.28 -34.67
C LEU A 301 -13.43 -15.40 -34.02
N SER A 302 -12.14 -15.72 -34.21
CA SER A 302 -11.05 -14.86 -33.68
C SER A 302 -10.99 -13.50 -34.36
N ALA A 303 -11.39 -13.42 -35.63
CA ALA A 303 -11.52 -12.17 -36.37
C ALA A 303 -12.73 -11.35 -35.88
N ALA A 304 -13.87 -11.99 -35.63
CA ALA A 304 -15.06 -11.35 -35.06
C ALA A 304 -14.80 -10.79 -33.65
N ILE A 305 -14.19 -11.57 -32.76
CA ILE A 305 -13.83 -11.12 -31.41
C ILE A 305 -12.83 -9.95 -31.47
N ARG A 306 -11.82 -10.00 -32.34
CA ARG A 306 -10.89 -8.87 -32.52
C ARG A 306 -11.59 -7.61 -33.05
N ALA A 307 -12.58 -7.76 -33.92
CA ALA A 307 -13.36 -6.64 -34.42
C ALA A 307 -14.20 -6.00 -33.30
N ASP A 308 -14.83 -6.81 -32.45
CA ASP A 308 -15.62 -6.31 -31.32
C ASP A 308 -14.76 -5.65 -30.23
N VAL A 309 -13.58 -6.21 -29.91
CA VAL A 309 -12.65 -5.58 -28.96
C VAL A 309 -12.23 -4.19 -29.45
N ARG A 310 -11.87 -4.03 -30.74
CA ARG A 310 -11.54 -2.70 -31.31
C ARG A 310 -12.73 -1.74 -31.27
N ARG A 311 -13.96 -2.25 -31.45
CA ARG A 311 -15.18 -1.44 -31.36
C ARG A 311 -15.41 -0.94 -29.92
N ILE A 312 -15.10 -1.75 -28.91
CA ILE A 312 -15.17 -1.36 -27.49
C ILE A 312 -14.06 -0.36 -27.13
N GLU A 313 -12.82 -0.57 -27.59
CA GLU A 313 -11.70 0.35 -27.36
C GLU A 313 -11.94 1.73 -27.96
N SER A 314 -12.52 1.79 -29.17
CA SER A 314 -12.89 3.05 -29.85
C SER A 314 -14.11 3.75 -29.21
N ALA A 315 -15.03 3.00 -28.59
CA ALA A 315 -16.14 3.58 -27.83
C ALA A 315 -15.70 4.10 -26.45
N GLY A 316 -14.78 3.42 -25.77
CA GLY A 316 -14.24 3.82 -24.47
C GLY A 316 -13.37 5.08 -24.51
N THR A 317 -12.67 5.30 -25.63
CA THR A 317 -11.83 6.49 -25.85
C THR A 317 -12.62 7.77 -26.13
N LEU A 318 -13.94 7.69 -26.36
CA LEU A 318 -14.82 8.85 -26.60
C LEU A 318 -15.50 9.41 -25.33
N SER A 319 -15.17 8.90 -24.13
CA SER A 319 -15.81 9.33 -22.86
C SER A 319 -14.91 10.11 -21.89
N VAL A 320 -13.71 10.51 -22.31
CA VAL A 320 -12.81 11.36 -21.50
C VAL A 320 -12.63 12.70 -22.21
N GLY A 321 -13.66 13.54 -22.12
CA GLY A 321 -13.67 14.94 -22.54
C GLY A 321 -14.40 15.77 -21.49
#